data_AF-A0AAW2RPG1-F1
#
_entry.id   AF-A0AAW2RPG1-F1
#
_cell.length_a   1.000
_cell.length_b   1.000
_cell.length_c   1.000
_cell.angle_alpha   90.00
_cell.angle_beta   90.00
_cell.angle_gamma   90.00
#
_symmetry.space_group_name_H-M   'P 1'
#
loop_
_entity.id
_entity.type
_entity.pdbx_description
1 polymer ?
#
loop_
_entity_poly.entity_id
_entity_poly.type
_entity_poly.pdbx_seq_one_letter_code
_entity_poly.pdbx_strand_id
1 'polypeptide(L)'
;MAKSIRIMLAIVALYNYGIWQMDAKTALLNGFVREEIYMDQPEGFTSVGEEQKVCHLQRSIYGLKQASRSWNIHFDEVIRGYNFIKNDFDSCVYKKVSGSSVAFLVLYVDDILLIGNDVKMLGDTKAWLSTQFSMF
;
A
#
# COMPACT_ATOMS: atom_id res chain seq x y z
N MET A 1 3.22 9.55 11.68
CA MET A 1 3.83 8.22 11.52
C MET A 1 4.31 7.57 12.82
N ALA A 2 5.52 7.83 13.35
CA ALA A 2 5.97 7.15 14.58
C ALA A 2 5.04 7.38 15.79
N LYS A 3 4.48 8.59 15.91
CA LYS A 3 3.44 8.91 16.91
C LYS A 3 2.17 8.09 16.70
N SER A 4 1.70 8.01 15.46
CA SER A 4 0.47 7.31 15.07
C SER A 4 0.57 5.81 15.29
N ILE A 5 1.70 5.19 14.93
CA ILE A 5 1.96 3.77 15.23
C ILE A 5 1.93 3.54 16.75
N ARG A 6 2.60 4.38 17.55
CA ARG A 6 2.57 4.26 19.03
C ARG A 6 1.16 4.40 19.60
N ILE A 7 0.37 5.35 19.09
CA ILE A 7 -1.03 5.54 19.49
C ILE A 7 -1.84 4.28 19.13
N MET A 8 -1.68 3.74 17.92
CA MET A 8 -2.39 2.54 17.50
C MET A 8 -2.00 1.32 18.34
N LEU A 9 -0.72 1.14 18.66
CA LEU A 9 -0.27 0.09 19.58
C LEU A 9 -0.81 0.28 21.00
N ALA A 10 -0.93 1.53 21.48
CA ALA A 10 -1.56 1.82 22.76
C ALA A 10 -3.06 1.47 22.75
N ILE A 11 -3.78 1.76 21.65
CA ILE A 11 -5.19 1.36 21.46
C ILE A 11 -5.31 -0.17 21.48
N VAL A 12 -4.41 -0.89 20.78
CA VAL A 12 -4.36 -2.36 20.80
C VAL A 12 -4.24 -2.88 22.23
N ALA A 13 -3.28 -2.36 22.99
CA ALA A 13 -3.06 -2.79 24.38
C ALA A 13 -4.23 -2.43 25.31
N LEU A 14 -4.82 -1.25 25.15
CA LEU A 14 -5.90 -0.76 26.02
C LEU A 14 -7.22 -1.50 25.81
N TYR A 15 -7.57 -1.78 24.54
CA TYR A 15 -8.87 -2.38 24.20
C TYR A 15 -8.78 -3.86 23.82
N ASN A 16 -7.59 -4.46 23.94
CA ASN A 16 -7.32 -5.85 23.58
C ASN A 16 -7.73 -6.17 22.13
N TYR A 17 -7.36 -5.30 21.19
CA TYR A 17 -7.64 -5.50 19.76
C TYR A 17 -6.66 -6.50 19.15
N GLY A 18 -7.10 -7.22 18.11
CA GLY A 18 -6.20 -7.99 17.27
C GLY A 18 -5.31 -7.06 16.45
N ILE A 19 -4.07 -7.46 16.23
CA ILE A 19 -3.11 -6.78 15.36
C ILE A 19 -2.42 -7.79 14.44
N TRP A 20 -2.48 -7.55 13.13
CA TRP A 20 -1.80 -8.35 12.11
C TRP A 20 -0.90 -7.43 11.28
N GLN A 21 0.28 -7.93 10.91
CA GLN A 21 1.15 -7.29 9.95
C GLN A 21 1.01 -8.00 8.60
N MET A 22 1.08 -7.22 7.53
CA MET A 22 1.20 -7.68 6.14
C MET A 22 2.31 -6.88 5.47
N ASP A 23 2.94 -7.46 4.46
CA ASP A 23 3.98 -6.80 3.66
C ASP A 23 3.63 -6.88 2.17
N ALA A 24 3.63 -5.73 1.50
CA ALA A 24 3.36 -5.63 0.08
C ALA A 24 4.62 -5.91 -0.75
N LYS A 25 4.62 -7.04 -1.47
CA LYS A 25 5.69 -7.38 -2.41
C LYS A 25 5.85 -6.29 -3.43
N THR A 26 7.10 -5.84 -3.57
CA THR A 26 7.52 -4.86 -4.56
C THR A 26 6.58 -3.65 -4.59
N ALA A 27 6.21 -3.10 -3.42
CA ALA A 27 5.21 -2.05 -3.25
C ALA A 27 5.32 -0.91 -4.29
N LEU A 28 6.54 -0.46 -4.61
CA LEU A 28 6.78 0.58 -5.60
C LEU A 28 6.37 0.17 -7.03
N LEU A 29 6.49 -1.11 -7.40
CA LEU A 29 6.05 -1.63 -8.70
C LEU A 29 4.53 -1.70 -8.85
N ASN A 30 3.78 -1.54 -7.76
CA ASN A 30 2.31 -1.46 -7.82
C ASN A 30 1.82 -0.03 -8.13
N GLY A 31 2.69 0.99 -8.04
CA GLY A 31 2.33 2.35 -8.43
C GLY A 31 2.26 2.53 -9.94
N PHE A 32 1.24 3.26 -10.41
CA PHE A 32 1.17 3.72 -11.80
C PHE A 32 1.97 5.01 -11.98
N VAL A 33 2.69 5.11 -13.09
CA VAL A 33 3.36 6.36 -13.49
C VAL A 33 2.36 7.14 -14.33
N ARG A 34 2.06 8.38 -13.94
CA ARG A 34 1.13 9.25 -14.69
C ARG A 34 1.89 10.12 -15.69
N GLU A 35 3.14 10.42 -15.38
CA GLU A 35 4.05 11.15 -16.22
C GLU A 35 4.59 10.26 -17.35
N GLU A 36 4.94 10.88 -18.47
CA GLU A 36 5.57 10.18 -19.57
C GLU A 36 7.08 10.06 -19.29
N ILE A 37 7.51 8.88 -18.85
CA ILE A 37 8.90 8.61 -18.46
C ILE A 37 9.47 7.49 -19.30
N TYR A 38 10.60 7.77 -19.91
CA TYR A 38 11.37 6.81 -20.68
C TYR A 38 12.64 6.43 -19.93
N MET A 39 13.08 5.19 -20.11
CA MET A 39 14.39 4.72 -19.67
C MET A 39 15.10 4.01 -20.81
N ASP A 40 16.42 4.00 -20.74
CA ASP A 40 17.23 3.15 -21.61
C ASP A 40 16.84 1.68 -21.43
N GLN A 41 17.01 0.91 -22.50
CA GLN A 41 16.76 -0.52 -22.46
C GLN A 41 17.65 -1.19 -21.41
N PRO A 42 17.09 -2.05 -20.54
CA PRO A 42 17.90 -2.77 -19.57
C PRO A 42 18.85 -3.73 -20.27
N GLU A 43 19.97 -4.03 -19.61
CA GLU A 43 20.97 -4.97 -20.12
C GLU A 43 20.32 -6.33 -20.43
N GLY A 44 20.58 -6.85 -21.63
CA GLY A 44 20.01 -8.11 -22.12
C GLY A 44 18.62 -8.03 -22.75
N PHE A 45 17.98 -6.86 -22.79
CA PHE A 45 16.69 -6.66 -23.47
C PHE A 45 16.84 -6.24 -24.94
N THR A 46 17.97 -5.63 -25.29
CA THR A 46 18.22 -5.06 -26.62
C THR A 46 18.32 -6.15 -27.70
N SER A 47 17.62 -5.95 -28.82
CA SER A 47 17.72 -6.79 -30.02
C SER A 47 18.50 -6.08 -31.14
N VAL A 48 19.11 -6.87 -32.04
CA VAL A 48 19.87 -6.32 -33.18
C VAL A 48 18.98 -5.43 -34.04
N GLY A 49 19.41 -4.19 -34.26
CA GLY A 49 18.66 -3.17 -35.01
C GLY A 49 17.64 -2.37 -34.18
N GLU A 50 17.49 -2.67 -32.89
CA GLU A 50 16.62 -1.95 -31.95
C GLU A 50 17.41 -1.24 -30.84
N GLU A 51 18.72 -1.08 -30.98
CA GLU A 51 19.62 -0.58 -29.94
C GLU A 51 19.29 0.85 -29.48
N GLN A 52 18.69 1.64 -30.34
CA GLN A 52 18.33 3.04 -30.07
C GLN A 52 16.91 3.22 -29.52
N LYS A 53 16.15 2.13 -29.30
CA LYS A 53 14.84 2.23 -28.66
C LYS A 53 14.98 2.51 -27.17
N VAL A 54 13.90 3.05 -26.61
CA VAL A 54 13.74 3.31 -25.18
C VAL A 54 12.48 2.63 -24.66
N CYS A 55 12.45 2.31 -23.38
CA CYS A 55 11.28 1.73 -22.72
C CYS A 55 10.41 2.84 -22.13
N HIS A 56 9.12 2.84 -22.47
CA HIS A 56 8.13 3.69 -21.81
C HIS A 56 7.66 3.04 -20.51
N LEU A 57 7.88 3.69 -19.38
CA LEU A 57 7.54 3.15 -18.06
C LEU A 57 6.05 3.28 -17.75
N GLN A 58 5.35 2.14 -17.73
CA GLN A 58 3.94 2.06 -17.33
C GLN A 58 3.73 2.00 -15.82
N ARG A 59 4.72 1.50 -15.08
CA ARG A 59 4.68 1.33 -13.62
C ARG A 59 5.91 1.94 -12.98
N SER A 60 5.78 2.36 -11.72
CA SER A 60 6.91 2.97 -11.02
C SER A 60 7.96 1.92 -10.71
N ILE A 61 9.22 2.27 -10.90
CA ILE A 61 10.37 1.42 -10.55
C ILE A 61 11.19 2.07 -9.44
N TYR A 62 12.04 1.27 -8.81
CA TYR A 62 12.99 1.79 -7.82
C TYR A 62 13.88 2.88 -8.44
N GLY A 63 14.21 3.91 -7.66
CA GLY A 63 15.02 5.04 -8.12
C GLY A 63 14.23 6.19 -8.75
N LEU A 64 12.95 5.99 -9.13
CA LEU A 64 12.09 7.10 -9.52
C LEU A 64 11.73 7.95 -8.29
N LYS A 65 11.92 9.27 -8.40
CA LYS A 65 11.62 10.22 -7.32
C LYS A 65 10.15 10.17 -6.87
N GLN A 66 9.24 9.82 -7.77
CA GLN A 66 7.81 9.74 -7.52
C GLN A 66 7.30 8.33 -7.18
N ALA A 67 8.14 7.30 -7.17
CA ALA A 67 7.70 5.91 -6.97
C ALA A 67 6.86 5.72 -5.70
N SER A 68 7.34 6.23 -4.57
CA SER A 68 6.63 6.11 -3.29
C SER A 68 5.30 6.87 -3.29
N ARG A 69 5.23 7.99 -4.02
CA ARG A 69 4.00 8.78 -4.16
C ARG A 69 2.99 8.04 -5.05
N SER A 70 3.43 7.48 -6.18
CA SER A 70 2.59 6.68 -7.07
C SER A 70 2.00 5.47 -6.35
N TRP A 71 2.80 4.77 -5.55
CA TRP A 71 2.33 3.70 -4.69
C TRP A 71 1.28 4.18 -3.69
N ASN A 72 1.55 5.26 -2.95
CA ASN A 72 0.61 5.76 -1.94
C ASN A 72 -0.73 6.20 -2.53
N ILE A 73 -0.71 6.85 -3.70
CA ILE A 73 -1.93 7.25 -4.42
C ILE A 73 -2.73 6.02 -4.83
N HIS A 74 -2.08 5.03 -5.45
CA HIS A 74 -2.76 3.81 -5.88
C HIS A 74 -3.34 3.04 -4.69
N PHE A 75 -2.59 2.91 -3.60
CA PHE A 75 -3.07 2.28 -2.38
C PHE A 75 -4.27 3.02 -1.78
N ASP A 76 -4.24 4.36 -1.72
CA ASP A 76 -5.35 5.18 -1.23
C ASP A 76 -6.64 4.94 -2.04
N GLU A 77 -6.52 4.96 -3.37
CA GLU A 77 -7.65 4.71 -4.27
C GLU A 77 -8.25 3.32 -4.02
N VAL A 78 -7.42 2.30 -3.94
CA VAL A 78 -7.83 0.91 -3.68
C VAL A 78 -8.50 0.77 -2.31
N ILE A 79 -7.84 1.18 -1.23
CA ILE A 79 -8.34 0.93 0.13
C ILE A 79 -9.64 1.69 0.42
N ARG A 80 -9.78 2.90 -0.14
CA ARG A 80 -11.04 3.68 -0.07
C ARG A 80 -12.17 3.01 -0.83
N GLY A 81 -11.87 2.35 -1.95
CA GLY A 81 -12.82 1.47 -2.66
C GLY A 81 -13.33 0.32 -1.80
N TYR A 82 -12.62 -0.05 -0.72
CA TYR A 82 -13.05 -1.05 0.26
C TYR A 82 -13.65 -0.46 1.54
N ASN A 83 -14.21 0.75 1.44
CA ASN A 83 -14.92 1.47 2.51
C ASN A 83 -14.05 1.87 3.71
N PHE A 84 -12.73 1.94 3.53
CA PHE A 84 -11.88 2.62 4.49
C PHE A 84 -11.92 4.12 4.28
N ILE A 85 -11.93 4.86 5.38
CA ILE A 85 -11.88 6.32 5.40
C ILE A 85 -10.48 6.71 5.86
N LYS A 86 -9.79 7.52 5.06
CA LYS A 86 -8.49 8.08 5.41
C LYS A 86 -8.64 9.03 6.60
N ASN A 87 -7.71 8.98 7.54
CA ASN A 87 -7.70 9.86 8.70
C ASN A 87 -7.21 11.26 8.32
N ASP A 88 -7.88 12.30 8.84
CA ASP A 88 -7.59 13.70 8.49
C ASP A 88 -6.24 14.20 9.04
N PHE A 89 -5.79 13.65 10.17
CA PHE A 89 -4.57 14.08 10.85
C PHE A 89 -3.31 13.34 10.43
N ASP A 90 -3.45 12.12 9.88
CA ASP A 90 -2.33 11.32 9.41
C ASP A 90 -2.77 10.48 8.22
N SER A 91 -2.22 10.81 7.05
CA SER A 91 -2.54 10.20 5.76
C SER A 91 -2.15 8.73 5.63
N CYS A 92 -1.42 8.18 6.61
CA CYS A 92 -1.03 6.77 6.64
C CYS A 92 -2.01 5.92 7.45
N VAL A 93 -2.99 6.53 8.11
CA VAL A 93 -3.99 5.84 8.93
C VAL A 93 -5.33 5.85 8.22
N TYR A 94 -5.98 4.69 8.20
CA TYR A 94 -7.32 4.50 7.68
C TYR A 94 -8.19 3.83 8.73
N LYS A 95 -9.49 4.13 8.72
CA LYS A 95 -10.48 3.50 9.61
C LYS A 95 -11.65 2.94 8.80
N LYS A 96 -12.17 1.80 9.23
CA LYS A 96 -13.40 1.20 8.72
C LYS A 96 -14.26 0.81 9.92
N VAL A 97 -15.54 1.16 9.87
CA VAL A 97 -16.50 0.87 10.94
C VAL A 97 -17.72 0.21 10.32
N SER A 98 -18.19 -0.88 10.92
CA SER A 98 -19.43 -1.56 10.54
C SER A 98 -20.14 -2.03 11.81
N GLY A 99 -21.17 -1.29 12.22
CA GLY A 99 -21.83 -1.52 13.51
C GLY A 99 -20.85 -1.34 14.68
N SER A 100 -20.69 -2.38 15.50
CA SER A 100 -19.74 -2.41 16.61
C SER A 100 -18.31 -2.79 16.18
N SER A 101 -18.11 -3.24 14.95
CA SER A 101 -16.81 -3.70 14.47
C SER A 101 -16.00 -2.53 13.89
N VAL A 102 -14.74 -2.43 14.29
CA VAL A 102 -13.79 -1.40 13.86
C VAL A 102 -12.50 -2.04 13.39
N ALA A 103 -11.99 -1.55 12.26
CA ALA A 103 -10.66 -1.85 11.76
C ALA A 103 -9.90 -0.56 11.49
N PHE A 104 -8.65 -0.50 11.95
CA PHE A 104 -7.65 0.49 11.59
C PHE A 104 -6.62 -0.16 10.68
N LEU A 105 -6.22 0.57 9.65
CA LEU A 105 -5.11 0.18 8.79
C LEU A 105 -4.06 1.27 8.83
N VAL A 106 -2.81 0.90 9.09
CA VAL A 106 -1.66 1.82 9.04
C VAL A 106 -0.73 1.35 7.92
N LEU A 107 -0.50 2.21 6.93
CA LEU A 107 0.43 1.97 5.83
C LEU A 107 1.76 2.68 6.11
N TYR A 108 2.86 1.93 6.15
CA TYR A 108 4.22 2.46 6.22
C TYR A 108 5.06 1.91 5.09
N VAL A 109 5.17 2.67 3.99
CA VAL A 109 5.86 2.22 2.78
C VAL A 109 5.25 0.90 2.28
N ASP A 110 5.90 -0.23 2.51
CA ASP A 110 5.51 -1.60 2.16
C ASP A 110 4.80 -2.35 3.30
N ASP A 111 5.06 -1.96 4.56
CA ASP A 111 4.42 -2.53 5.75
C ASP A 111 2.97 -2.04 5.92
N ILE A 112 2.09 -2.98 6.26
CA ILE A 112 0.69 -2.71 6.61
C ILE A 112 0.39 -3.31 7.97
N LEU A 113 -0.02 -2.47 8.93
CA LEU A 113 -0.59 -2.92 10.20
C LEU A 113 -2.10 -2.85 10.13
N LEU A 114 -2.74 -3.99 10.34
CA LEU A 114 -4.19 -4.15 10.38
C LEU A 114 -4.62 -4.46 11.81
N ILE A 115 -5.41 -3.58 12.40
CA ILE A 115 -5.77 -3.58 13.81
C ILE A 115 -7.29 -3.55 13.95
N GLY A 116 -7.89 -4.30 14.86
CA GLY A 116 -9.33 -4.17 15.11
C GLY A 116 -9.88 -5.13 16.14
N ASN A 117 -11.17 -4.96 16.45
CA ASN A 117 -11.86 -5.74 17.48
C ASN A 117 -12.60 -6.98 16.92
N ASP A 118 -12.63 -7.15 15.61
CA ASP A 118 -13.38 -8.21 14.92
C ASP A 118 -12.44 -9.01 14.01
N VAL A 119 -12.11 -10.23 14.45
CA VAL A 119 -11.18 -11.13 13.74
C VAL A 119 -11.68 -11.46 12.33
N LYS A 120 -13.00 -11.55 12.11
CA LYS A 120 -13.55 -11.84 10.80
C LYS A 120 -13.35 -10.63 9.87
N MET A 121 -13.61 -9.41 10.35
CA MET A 121 -13.35 -8.19 9.57
C MET A 121 -11.87 -8.05 9.19
N LEU A 122 -10.95 -8.37 10.10
CA LEU A 122 -9.51 -8.38 9.80
C LEU A 122 -9.18 -9.47 8.77
N GLY A 123 -9.75 -10.66 8.93
CA GLY A 123 -9.66 -11.79 7.99
C GLY A 123 -10.06 -11.41 6.57
N ASP A 124 -11.28 -10.88 6.43
CA ASP A 124 -11.85 -10.47 5.16
C ASP A 124 -11.05 -9.33 4.53
N THR A 125 -10.55 -8.38 5.33
CA THR A 125 -9.72 -7.28 4.85
C THR A 125 -8.36 -7.77 4.36
N LYS A 126 -7.71 -8.67 5.10
CA LYS A 126 -6.45 -9.29 4.71
C LYS A 126 -6.61 -10.06 3.40
N ALA A 127 -7.61 -10.95 3.32
CA ALA A 127 -7.88 -11.72 2.12
C ALA A 127 -8.15 -10.82 0.91
N TRP A 128 -8.95 -9.77 1.10
CA TRP A 128 -9.24 -8.81 0.04
C TRP A 128 -7.99 -8.06 -0.42
N LEU A 129 -7.16 -7.55 0.50
CA LEU A 129 -5.89 -6.89 0.16
C LEU A 129 -4.96 -7.79 -0.65
N SER A 130 -4.90 -9.09 -0.33
CA SER A 130 -4.13 -10.08 -1.09
C SER A 130 -4.68 -10.35 -2.50
N THR A 131 -5.92 -9.93 -2.82
CA THR A 131 -6.43 -9.95 -4.20
C THR A 131 -6.04 -8.72 -4.99
N GLN A 132 -5.75 -7.60 -4.32
CA GLN A 132 -5.41 -6.32 -4.95
C GLN A 132 -3.91 -6.18 -5.15
N PHE A 133 -3.11 -6.65 -4.19
CA PHE A 133 -1.66 -6.54 -4.21
C PHE A 133 -1.03 -7.91 -3.96
N SER A 134 0.15 -8.11 -4.51
CA SER A 134 0.96 -9.26 -4.14
C SER A 134 1.49 -9.03 -2.71
N MET A 135 1.21 -9.96 -1.80
CA MET A 135 1.59 -9.87 -0.39
C MET A 135 2.51 -11.04 0.00
N PHE A 136 3.32 -10.86 1.04
CA PHE A 136 3.98 -11.97 1.76
C PHE A 136 3.08 -12.58 2.83
#